data_AF-A0AAE1RWF3-F1
#
_entry.id   AF-A0AAE1RWF3-F1
#
_cell.length_a   1.000
_cell.length_b   1.000
_cell.length_c   1.000
_cell.angle_alpha   90.00
_cell.angle_beta   90.00
_cell.angle_gamma   90.00
#
_symmetry.space_group_name_H-M   'P 1'
#
loop_
_entity.id
_entity.type
_entity.pdbx_description
1 polymer ?
#
loop_
_entity_poly.entity_id
_entity_poly.type
_entity_poly.pdbx_seq_one_letter_code
_entity_poly.pdbx_strand_id
1 'polypeptide(L)'
;MTESQSPSREEEQTSQNNKLPDNIPLEIISDEEMALIEASFAAATRSLISSPSRAHFQNNVRSMTLLSKRSFSGCGSQNDPLVADVEDSGRFQKRNRVIDSSLLHRFRRKRGLSVTDITATEWCEKKMEYTLLCGKPEKTKAMKAGSIRHEALEEEVIKKVKVHVSSAEDVWALKFLNFIVGANQLLFDGLTRELPLVGFSQGVWMVGIIDEIRMPKGQSDAYPMLVDTKTRVGASLPAEPQRRNGRYELQEDQSLLGEDQFEYDLDWVKGQIKSSLEVWRGEREASYTPEDERWKCRSCKFASECPASNSGSPRRKDSES
;
A
#
# COMPACT_ATOMS: atom_id res chain seq x y z
N MET A 1 52.50 -17.90 63.19
CA MET A 1 52.96 -17.01 62.12
C MET A 1 53.54 -17.93 61.05
N THR A 2 52.70 -18.43 60.14
CA THR A 2 52.29 -17.85 58.83
C THR A 2 53.26 -18.29 57.73
N GLU A 3 52.85 -18.82 56.60
CA GLU A 3 51.68 -19.61 56.19
C GLU A 3 52.09 -20.29 54.88
N SER A 4 51.86 -21.60 54.83
CA SER A 4 51.84 -22.56 53.70
C SER A 4 51.09 -22.01 52.47
N GLN A 5 51.21 -22.44 51.21
CA GLN A 5 51.88 -23.54 50.50
C GLN A 5 51.69 -23.24 48.99
N SER A 6 52.72 -23.41 48.17
CA SER A 6 52.63 -23.83 46.76
C SER A 6 52.27 -25.35 46.72
N PRO A 7 51.88 -26.04 45.61
CA PRO A 7 52.53 -25.93 44.28
C PRO A 7 51.80 -26.39 42.98
N SER A 8 52.52 -26.16 41.86
CA SER A 8 52.80 -27.02 40.67
C SER A 8 51.70 -27.36 39.63
N ARG A 9 51.90 -26.95 38.36
CA ARG A 9 52.37 -27.73 37.15
C ARG A 9 51.19 -28.41 36.43
N GLU A 10 51.03 -28.47 35.10
CA GLU A 10 51.92 -28.54 33.93
C GLU A 10 51.10 -28.18 32.66
N GLU A 11 51.81 -27.75 31.59
CA GLU A 11 51.66 -27.99 30.13
C GLU A 11 50.26 -28.12 29.48
N GLU A 12 49.95 -27.50 28.32
CA GLU A 12 50.32 -28.01 26.99
C GLU A 12 49.90 -27.02 25.87
N GLN A 13 50.70 -26.98 24.79
CA GLN A 13 50.38 -26.36 23.51
C GLN A 13 49.31 -27.18 22.77
N THR A 14 48.42 -26.54 22.00
CA THR A 14 48.00 -27.09 20.69
C THR A 14 47.32 -26.03 19.83
N SER A 15 47.82 -25.89 18.60
CA SER A 15 47.22 -25.17 17.48
C SER A 15 45.98 -25.91 16.99
N GLN A 16 44.82 -25.24 16.78
CA GLN A 16 43.77 -25.75 15.88
C GLN A 16 42.97 -24.63 15.18
N ASN A 17 43.21 -24.56 13.87
CA ASN A 17 42.26 -24.42 12.76
C ASN A 17 41.10 -23.40 12.83
N ASN A 18 41.21 -22.39 11.96
CA ASN A 18 40.07 -21.72 11.33
C ASN A 18 39.21 -22.74 10.58
N LYS A 19 38.10 -23.16 11.18
CA LYS A 19 37.05 -23.93 10.51
C LYS A 19 35.91 -22.98 10.13
N LEU A 20 35.68 -22.86 8.82
CA LEU A 20 34.43 -22.36 8.24
C LEU A 20 33.28 -23.16 8.87
N PRO A 21 32.10 -22.59 9.17
CA PRO A 21 30.97 -23.40 9.61
C PRO A 21 30.59 -24.37 8.49
N ASP A 22 30.96 -25.64 8.69
CA ASP A 22 30.65 -26.78 7.84
C ASP A 22 29.12 -26.91 7.74
N ASN A 23 28.61 -26.82 6.52
CA ASN A 23 27.33 -27.33 6.02
C ASN A 23 26.05 -26.85 6.74
N ILE A 24 25.40 -25.84 6.15
CA ILE A 24 23.95 -25.65 6.30
C ILE A 24 23.29 -26.95 5.80
N PRO A 25 22.43 -27.62 6.59
CA PRO A 25 21.69 -28.78 6.11
C PRO A 25 20.79 -28.33 4.96
N LEU A 26 21.15 -28.70 3.74
CA LEU A 26 20.27 -28.57 2.59
C LEU A 26 19.35 -29.78 2.61
N GLU A 27 18.19 -29.61 3.22
CA GLU A 27 17.09 -30.56 3.08
C GLU A 27 16.53 -30.42 1.67
N ILE A 28 16.92 -31.36 0.80
CA ILE A 28 16.42 -31.42 -0.57
C ILE A 28 15.01 -31.99 -0.47
N ILE A 29 14.03 -31.09 -0.60
CA ILE A 29 12.62 -31.44 -0.69
C ILE A 29 12.45 -32.35 -1.91
N SER A 30 11.86 -33.52 -1.71
CA SER A 30 11.59 -34.45 -2.81
C SER A 30 10.60 -33.85 -3.81
N ASP A 31 10.64 -34.30 -5.07
CA ASP A 31 9.69 -33.84 -6.10
C ASP A 31 8.23 -34.08 -5.69
N GLU A 32 7.97 -35.11 -4.88
CA GLU A 32 6.64 -35.42 -4.34
C GLU A 32 6.20 -34.41 -3.27
N GLU A 33 7.08 -34.07 -2.33
CA GLU A 33 6.82 -33.03 -1.33
C GLU A 33 6.67 -31.65 -1.98
N MET A 34 7.46 -31.36 -3.01
CA MET A 34 7.33 -30.13 -3.78
C MET A 34 5.99 -30.07 -4.52
N ALA A 35 5.55 -31.18 -5.10
CA ALA A 35 4.23 -31.27 -5.74
C ALA A 35 3.08 -31.08 -4.73
N LEU A 36 3.23 -31.56 -3.49
CA LEU A 36 2.25 -31.34 -2.42
C LEU A 36 2.19 -29.87 -2.00
N ILE A 37 3.33 -29.20 -1.92
CA ILE A 37 3.42 -27.75 -1.65
C ILE A 37 2.76 -26.96 -2.79
N GLU A 38 3.08 -27.29 -4.05
CA GLU A 38 2.47 -26.63 -5.21
C GLU A 38 0.95 -26.86 -5.29
N ALA A 39 0.49 -28.08 -5.00
CA ALA A 39 -0.94 -28.41 -4.98
C ALA A 39 -1.68 -27.63 -3.86
N SER A 40 -1.07 -27.48 -2.69
CA SER A 40 -1.65 -26.72 -1.58
C SER A 40 -1.65 -25.21 -1.86
N PHE A 41 -0.60 -24.65 -2.47
CA PHE A 41 -0.63 -23.27 -2.98
C PHE A 41 -1.70 -23.07 -4.07
N ALA A 42 -1.80 -24.00 -5.02
CA ALA A 42 -2.82 -23.94 -6.06
C ALA A 42 -4.25 -24.04 -5.49
N ALA A 43 -4.47 -24.86 -4.46
CA ALA A 43 -5.74 -24.94 -3.76
C ALA A 43 -6.06 -23.66 -2.98
N ALA A 44 -5.08 -23.07 -2.29
CA ALA A 44 -5.24 -21.80 -1.58
C ALA A 44 -5.61 -20.65 -2.53
N THR A 45 -5.00 -20.60 -3.72
CA THR A 45 -5.36 -19.61 -4.75
C THR A 45 -6.74 -19.85 -5.36
N ARG A 46 -7.25 -21.10 -5.37
CA ARG A 46 -8.62 -21.41 -5.81
C ARG A 46 -9.68 -20.94 -4.80
N SER A 47 -9.41 -21.02 -3.50
CA SER A 47 -10.32 -20.52 -2.47
C SER A 47 -10.45 -18.98 -2.46
N LEU A 48 -9.47 -18.26 -2.99
CA LEU A 48 -9.54 -16.80 -3.15
C LEU A 48 -10.25 -16.35 -4.46
N ILE A 49 -10.56 -17.27 -5.38
CA ILE A 49 -11.13 -16.96 -6.71
C ILE A 49 -12.52 -17.59 -6.91
N SER A 50 -13.03 -18.38 -5.97
CA SER A 50 -14.39 -18.94 -6.10
C SER A 50 -15.48 -17.91 -5.76
N SER A 51 -15.79 -17.04 -6.71
CA SER A 51 -17.16 -16.55 -6.91
C SER A 51 -17.78 -17.31 -8.08
N PRO A 52 -19.04 -17.78 -8.00
CA PRO A 52 -19.68 -18.49 -9.09
C PRO A 52 -20.22 -17.47 -10.09
N SER A 53 -19.41 -17.06 -11.06
CA SER A 53 -19.92 -16.44 -12.28
C SER A 53 -19.21 -17.02 -13.49
N ARG A 54 -20.00 -17.80 -14.22
CA ARG A 54 -19.70 -18.52 -15.44
C ARG A 54 -19.34 -17.52 -16.55
N ALA A 55 -18.07 -17.41 -16.90
CA ALA A 55 -17.64 -16.89 -18.20
C ALA A 55 -16.33 -17.57 -18.62
N HIS A 56 -16.36 -18.24 -19.77
CA HIS A 56 -15.22 -18.84 -20.42
C HIS A 56 -14.12 -17.80 -20.66
N PHE A 57 -13.00 -17.92 -19.96
CA PHE A 57 -11.72 -17.40 -20.41
C PHE A 57 -10.66 -18.49 -20.24
N GLN A 58 -10.22 -19.03 -21.37
CA GLN A 58 -9.11 -19.98 -21.45
C GLN A 58 -7.82 -19.23 -21.12
N ASN A 59 -7.28 -19.44 -19.93
CA ASN A 59 -5.95 -18.98 -19.57
C ASN A 59 -4.92 -19.95 -20.16
N ASN A 60 -4.22 -19.50 -21.20
CA ASN A 60 -3.03 -20.15 -21.71
C ASN A 60 -1.81 -19.41 -21.16
N VAL A 61 -1.28 -19.84 -20.02
CA VAL A 61 0.04 -19.43 -19.54
C VAL A 61 0.89 -20.68 -19.48
N ARG A 62 1.60 -20.97 -20.59
CA ARG A 62 2.67 -21.96 -20.58
C ARG A 62 3.97 -21.25 -20.19
N SER A 63 4.60 -21.80 -19.16
CA SER A 63 5.98 -21.52 -18.74
C SER A 63 6.93 -21.62 -19.94
N MET A 64 7.79 -20.62 -20.13
CA MET A 64 8.86 -20.66 -21.12
C MET A 64 10.20 -20.90 -20.42
N THR A 65 10.61 -22.16 -20.40
CA THR A 65 12.00 -22.57 -20.29
C THR A 65 12.69 -22.48 -21.66
N LEU A 66 14.00 -22.27 -21.61
CA LEU A 66 14.95 -22.08 -22.71
C LEU A 66 14.94 -23.20 -23.77
N LEU A 67 14.97 -22.86 -25.08
CA LEU A 67 15.97 -23.33 -26.07
C LEU A 67 15.60 -23.04 -27.55
N SER A 68 16.60 -22.47 -28.24
CA SER A 68 17.05 -22.76 -29.61
C SER A 68 16.51 -22.00 -30.83
N LYS A 69 17.51 -21.55 -31.60
CA LYS A 69 17.54 -20.95 -32.94
C LYS A 69 16.74 -21.74 -33.98
N ARG A 70 15.98 -21.05 -34.84
CA ARG A 70 15.93 -21.26 -36.31
C ARG A 70 15.22 -20.09 -36.99
N SER A 71 15.72 -19.73 -38.17
CA SER A 71 15.28 -18.63 -39.02
C SER A 71 14.34 -19.09 -40.15
N PHE A 72 13.56 -18.13 -40.66
CA PHE A 72 12.88 -18.04 -41.98
C PHE A 72 11.67 -18.93 -42.29
N SER A 73 10.50 -18.30 -42.48
CA SER A 73 9.88 -18.01 -43.80
C SER A 73 8.42 -17.56 -43.64
N GLY A 74 8.00 -16.54 -44.38
CA GLY A 74 6.69 -15.88 -44.24
C GLY A 74 5.54 -16.48 -45.06
N CYS A 75 4.31 -16.08 -44.70
CA CYS A 75 3.15 -15.83 -45.58
C CYS A 75 2.03 -15.18 -44.74
N GLY A 76 1.44 -14.07 -45.24
CA GLY A 76 0.36 -13.27 -44.61
C GLY A 76 -0.98 -14.02 -44.50
N SER A 77 -2.07 -13.48 -43.95
CA SER A 77 -2.47 -12.10 -43.64
C SER A 77 -3.61 -12.14 -42.59
N GLN A 78 -3.72 -11.15 -41.69
CA GLN A 78 -4.96 -10.44 -41.33
C GLN A 78 -4.74 -9.52 -40.10
N ASN A 79 -4.72 -8.21 -40.37
CA ASN A 79 -5.10 -7.07 -39.53
C ASN A 79 -4.81 -7.11 -38.02
N ASP A 80 -3.64 -6.61 -37.63
CA ASP A 80 -3.29 -6.19 -36.27
C ASP A 80 -2.75 -4.74 -36.33
N PRO A 81 -3.10 -3.80 -35.41
CA PRO A 81 -2.64 -2.42 -35.48
C PRO A 81 -1.15 -2.27 -35.13
N LEU A 82 -0.31 -2.50 -36.14
CA LEU A 82 0.93 -1.85 -36.51
C LEU A 82 1.96 -1.50 -35.41
N VAL A 83 2.99 -2.36 -35.38
CA VAL A 83 4.40 -1.98 -35.21
C VAL A 83 4.70 -0.72 -36.03
N ALA A 84 5.17 0.34 -35.36
CA ALA A 84 5.47 1.62 -35.98
C ALA A 84 6.72 1.54 -36.86
N ASP A 85 6.55 1.91 -38.13
CA ASP A 85 7.64 2.17 -39.08
C ASP A 85 8.42 3.42 -38.67
N VAL A 86 9.71 3.42 -38.93
CA VAL A 86 10.74 4.34 -38.41
C VAL A 86 10.73 5.74 -39.06
N GLU A 87 9.62 6.14 -39.70
CA GLU A 87 9.50 7.43 -40.40
C GLU A 87 8.42 8.39 -39.87
N ASP A 88 7.68 8.09 -38.80
CA ASP A 88 6.78 9.09 -38.16
C ASP A 88 7.40 9.72 -36.89
N SER A 89 8.46 10.50 -37.09
CA SER A 89 9.15 11.24 -36.03
C SER A 89 8.34 12.43 -35.45
N GLY A 90 7.14 12.71 -35.99
CA GLY A 90 6.29 13.83 -35.56
C GLY A 90 5.37 13.53 -34.36
N ARG A 91 4.88 12.29 -34.21
CA ARG A 91 3.93 11.92 -33.14
C ARG A 91 4.60 11.55 -31.81
N PHE A 92 5.83 11.06 -31.82
CA PHE A 92 6.55 10.66 -30.60
C PHE A 92 6.94 11.84 -29.69
N GLN A 93 7.23 13.01 -30.25
CA GLN A 93 7.60 14.19 -29.45
C GLN A 93 6.42 14.75 -28.63
N LYS A 94 5.19 14.66 -29.14
CA LYS A 94 3.99 15.17 -28.45
C LYS A 94 3.57 14.27 -27.29
N ARG A 95 3.65 12.94 -27.47
CA ARG A 95 3.38 11.96 -26.41
C ARG A 95 4.42 12.03 -25.28
N ASN A 96 5.70 12.16 -25.61
CA ASN A 96 6.74 12.30 -24.59
C ASN A 96 6.63 13.61 -23.79
N ARG A 97 6.23 14.74 -24.40
CA ARG A 97 6.00 16.01 -23.67
C ARG A 97 4.87 15.92 -22.64
N VAL A 98 3.77 15.23 -22.96
CA VAL A 98 2.63 15.07 -22.03
C VAL A 98 2.99 14.13 -20.87
N ILE A 99 3.72 13.05 -21.13
CA ILE A 99 4.17 12.10 -20.10
C ILE A 99 5.13 12.77 -19.10
N ASP A 100 6.05 13.62 -19.60
CA ASP A 100 7.04 14.31 -18.77
C ASP A 100 6.42 15.39 -17.86
N SER A 101 5.22 15.88 -18.20
CA SER A 101 4.44 16.83 -17.39
C SER A 101 3.49 16.19 -16.36
N SER A 102 3.26 14.88 -16.43
CA SER A 102 2.27 14.21 -15.54
C SER A 102 2.70 14.25 -14.07
N LEU A 103 1.71 14.30 -13.16
CA LEU A 103 1.98 14.27 -11.71
C LEU A 103 2.67 12.96 -11.30
N LEU A 104 2.29 11.84 -11.94
CA LEU A 104 2.86 10.52 -11.69
C LEU A 104 4.36 10.48 -12.03
N HIS A 105 4.73 10.94 -13.22
CA HIS A 105 6.13 10.98 -13.64
C HIS A 105 6.93 11.96 -12.78
N ARG A 106 6.41 13.18 -12.58
CA ARG A 106 7.12 14.24 -11.86
C ARG A 106 7.35 13.90 -10.39
N PHE A 107 6.36 13.31 -9.71
CA PHE A 107 6.39 13.17 -8.25
C PHE A 107 6.53 11.73 -7.75
N ARG A 108 6.34 10.70 -8.59
CA ARG A 108 6.25 9.29 -8.15
C ARG A 108 7.03 8.28 -8.99
N ARG A 109 7.81 8.72 -9.99
CA ARG A 109 8.61 7.85 -10.88
C ARG A 109 9.44 6.76 -10.18
N LYS A 110 9.97 7.03 -8.98
CA LYS A 110 10.89 6.11 -8.28
C LYS A 110 10.25 5.23 -7.20
N ARG A 111 8.98 5.44 -6.83
CA ARG A 111 8.39 4.79 -5.63
C ARG A 111 6.96 4.27 -5.75
N GLY A 112 6.31 4.42 -6.91
CA GLY A 112 4.87 4.10 -7.06
C GLY A 112 3.96 5.07 -6.29
N LEU A 113 2.65 4.88 -6.40
CA LEU A 113 1.64 5.64 -5.66
C LEU A 113 1.40 5.03 -4.28
N SER A 114 1.21 5.83 -3.25
CA SER A 114 0.67 5.29 -1.99
C SER A 114 -0.86 5.22 -2.03
N VAL A 115 -1.49 4.37 -1.21
CA VAL A 115 -2.95 4.40 -1.03
C VAL A 115 -3.43 5.79 -0.61
N THR A 116 -2.65 6.48 0.24
CA THR A 116 -2.90 7.89 0.60
C THR A 116 -2.86 8.84 -0.60
N ASP A 117 -2.09 8.53 -1.65
CA ASP A 117 -2.08 9.35 -2.86
C ASP A 117 -3.44 9.27 -3.59
N ILE A 118 -4.06 8.09 -3.60
CA ILE A 118 -5.40 7.87 -4.17
C ILE A 118 -6.47 8.52 -3.28
N THR A 119 -6.49 8.23 -1.98
CA THR A 119 -7.53 8.75 -1.07
C THR A 119 -7.46 10.26 -0.88
N ALA A 120 -6.27 10.88 -0.94
CA ALA A 120 -6.16 12.33 -0.92
C ALA A 120 -6.69 12.99 -2.21
N THR A 121 -6.56 12.30 -3.36
CA THR A 121 -7.16 12.75 -4.63
C THR A 121 -8.67 12.70 -4.54
N GLU A 122 -9.22 11.61 -4.00
CA GLU A 122 -10.65 11.42 -3.77
C GLU A 122 -11.25 12.48 -2.81
N TRP A 123 -10.51 12.91 -1.79
CA TRP A 123 -10.95 14.03 -0.95
C TRP A 123 -11.11 15.33 -1.76
N CYS A 124 -10.07 15.74 -2.49
CA CYS A 124 -10.07 16.89 -3.38
C CYS A 124 -8.83 16.86 -4.27
N GLU A 125 -9.02 16.72 -5.58
CA GLU A 125 -7.93 16.55 -6.55
C GLU A 125 -7.05 17.80 -6.62
N LYS A 126 -7.67 18.99 -6.68
CA LYS A 126 -6.93 20.26 -6.66
C LYS A 126 -6.13 20.47 -5.37
N LYS A 127 -6.63 20.02 -4.22
CA LYS A 127 -5.85 20.04 -2.97
C LYS A 127 -4.62 19.13 -3.08
N MET A 128 -4.77 17.96 -3.69
CA MET A 128 -3.63 17.05 -3.91
C MET A 128 -2.59 17.69 -4.83
N GLU A 129 -3.01 18.30 -5.94
CA GLU A 129 -2.13 19.04 -6.85
C GLU A 129 -1.37 20.16 -6.11
N TYR A 130 -2.06 21.01 -5.33
CA TYR A 130 -1.40 22.04 -4.52
C TYR A 130 -0.42 21.46 -3.50
N THR A 131 -0.75 20.32 -2.89
CA THR A 131 0.14 19.66 -1.93
C THR A 131 1.44 19.18 -2.60
N LEU A 132 1.37 18.74 -3.86
CA LEU A 132 2.55 18.33 -4.64
C LEU A 132 3.40 19.53 -5.07
N LEU A 133 2.75 20.63 -5.47
CA LEU A 133 3.43 21.82 -6.00
C LEU A 133 3.98 22.74 -4.91
N CYS A 134 3.20 23.00 -3.87
CA CYS A 134 3.50 23.96 -2.81
C CYS A 134 4.07 23.30 -1.54
N GLY A 135 4.04 21.96 -1.47
CA GLY A 135 4.49 21.20 -0.32
C GLY A 135 3.37 20.82 0.66
N LYS A 136 3.69 19.88 1.56
CA LYS A 136 2.75 19.38 2.56
C LYS A 136 2.59 20.39 3.71
N PRO A 137 1.36 20.64 4.18
CA PRO A 137 1.16 21.44 5.37
C PRO A 137 1.74 20.74 6.60
N GLU A 138 2.14 21.54 7.59
CA GLU A 138 2.62 21.02 8.87
C GLU A 138 1.53 20.20 9.60
N LYS A 139 1.96 19.15 10.31
CA LYS A 139 1.07 18.32 11.12
C LYS A 139 0.52 19.13 12.30
N THR A 140 -0.81 19.18 12.42
CA THR A 140 -1.48 19.82 13.55
C THR A 140 -1.27 19.04 14.85
N LYS A 141 -1.55 19.66 16.01
CA LYS A 141 -1.51 18.98 17.31
C LYS A 141 -2.39 17.73 17.34
N ALA A 142 -3.61 17.82 16.79
CA ALA A 142 -4.53 16.70 16.69
C ALA A 142 -3.99 15.57 15.79
N MET A 143 -3.32 15.88 14.68
CA MET A 143 -2.69 14.88 13.82
C MET A 143 -1.50 14.19 14.50
N LYS A 144 -0.71 14.93 15.29
CA LYS A 144 0.40 14.36 16.08
C LYS A 144 -0.14 13.42 17.16
N ALA A 145 -1.18 13.84 17.90
CA ALA A 145 -1.86 12.99 18.88
C ALA A 145 -2.42 11.71 18.25
N GLY A 146 -3.05 11.83 17.07
CA GLY A 146 -3.49 10.66 16.31
C GLY A 146 -2.34 9.73 15.94
N SER A 147 -1.23 10.26 15.41
CA SER A 147 -0.06 9.44 15.05
C SER A 147 0.50 8.66 16.26
N ILE A 148 0.56 9.29 17.44
CA ILE A 148 0.99 8.65 18.69
C ILE A 148 0.03 7.53 19.10
N ARG A 149 -1.29 7.72 18.90
CA ARG A 149 -2.28 6.67 19.19
C ARG A 149 -2.09 5.45 18.29
N HIS A 150 -1.89 5.64 16.99
CA HIS A 150 -1.61 4.52 16.08
C HIS A 150 -0.31 3.79 16.44
N GLU A 151 0.74 4.52 16.82
CA GLU A 151 1.99 3.92 17.28
C GLU A 151 1.80 3.10 18.58
N ALA A 152 1.02 3.60 19.54
CA ALA A 152 0.68 2.85 20.74
C ALA A 152 -0.12 1.57 20.42
N LEU A 153 -1.11 1.68 19.51
CA LEU A 153 -1.90 0.55 19.05
C LEU A 153 -1.02 -0.51 18.35
N GLU A 154 -0.07 -0.08 17.52
CA GLU A 154 0.91 -0.96 16.88
C GLU A 154 1.73 -1.73 17.93
N GLU A 155 2.23 -1.04 18.96
CA GLU A 155 3.05 -1.63 20.02
C GLU A 155 2.31 -2.62 20.93
N GLU A 156 0.97 -2.57 20.98
CA GLU A 156 0.14 -3.57 21.68
C GLU A 156 0.28 -4.97 21.07
N VAL A 157 0.53 -5.03 19.75
CA VAL A 157 0.47 -6.28 18.97
C VAL A 157 1.83 -6.62 18.34
N ILE A 158 2.68 -5.63 18.07
CA ILE A 158 3.90 -5.78 17.28
C ILE A 158 5.12 -5.34 18.09
N LYS A 159 6.08 -6.24 18.22
CA LYS A 159 7.38 -5.93 18.81
C LYS A 159 8.35 -5.42 17.73
N LYS A 160 8.69 -4.13 17.76
CA LYS A 160 9.67 -3.54 16.84
C LYS A 160 11.08 -4.07 17.11
N VAL A 161 11.72 -4.59 16.07
CA VAL A 161 13.12 -5.04 16.08
C VAL A 161 13.93 -4.10 15.19
N LYS A 162 15.06 -3.59 15.71
CA LYS A 162 15.98 -2.77 14.91
C LYS A 162 16.78 -3.69 13.99
N VAL A 163 16.66 -3.47 12.68
CA VAL A 163 17.43 -4.19 11.66
C VAL A 163 18.30 -3.18 10.91
N HIS A 164 19.56 -3.55 10.67
CA HIS A 164 20.46 -2.74 9.85
C HIS A 164 20.12 -2.93 8.37
N VAL A 165 20.07 -1.82 7.62
CA VAL A 165 19.72 -1.80 6.20
C VAL A 165 20.87 -1.15 5.45
N SER A 166 21.44 -1.88 4.50
CA SER A 166 22.61 -1.46 3.73
C SER A 166 22.31 -1.21 2.25
N SER A 167 21.31 -1.91 1.71
CA SER A 167 20.96 -1.90 0.29
C SER A 167 19.48 -1.58 0.03
N ALA A 168 19.11 -1.32 -1.22
CA ALA A 168 17.71 -1.14 -1.60
C ALA A 168 16.94 -2.47 -1.52
N GLU A 169 17.63 -3.57 -1.79
CA GLU A 169 17.17 -4.94 -1.68
C GLU A 169 16.81 -5.27 -0.23
N ASP A 170 17.63 -4.85 0.75
CA ASP A 170 17.35 -5.01 2.18
C ASP A 170 16.05 -4.32 2.58
N VAL A 171 15.78 -3.12 2.04
CA VAL A 171 14.52 -2.39 2.28
C VAL A 171 13.32 -3.21 1.79
N TRP A 172 13.43 -3.84 0.62
CA TRP A 172 12.36 -4.68 0.09
C TRP A 172 12.23 -6.00 0.84
N ALA A 173 13.35 -6.64 1.19
CA ALA A 173 13.36 -7.85 2.00
C ALA A 173 12.66 -7.62 3.34
N LEU A 174 12.93 -6.47 4.00
CA LEU A 174 12.23 -6.08 5.22
C LEU A 174 10.73 -5.90 5.02
N LYS A 175 10.30 -5.27 3.92
CA LYS A 175 8.86 -5.13 3.63
C LYS A 175 8.17 -6.49 3.46
N PHE A 176 8.80 -7.41 2.71
CA PHE A 176 8.26 -8.75 2.52
C PHE A 176 8.25 -9.55 3.82
N LEU A 177 9.31 -9.45 4.63
CA LEU A 177 9.37 -10.10 5.93
C LEU A 177 8.28 -9.56 6.87
N ASN A 178 8.10 -8.24 6.94
CA ASN A 178 7.04 -7.62 7.74
C ASN A 178 5.65 -8.07 7.27
N PHE A 179 5.43 -8.21 5.95
CA PHE A 179 4.19 -8.77 5.42
C PHE A 179 3.99 -10.22 5.85
N ILE A 180 5.00 -11.08 5.73
CA ILE A 180 4.92 -12.49 6.14
C ILE A 180 4.62 -12.60 7.64
N VAL A 181 5.31 -11.81 8.46
CA VAL A 181 5.10 -11.78 9.91
C VAL A 181 3.67 -11.33 10.24
N GLY A 182 3.18 -10.25 9.63
CA GLY A 182 1.82 -9.78 9.87
C GLY A 182 0.74 -10.72 9.33
N ALA A 183 0.97 -11.38 8.19
CA ALA A 183 0.06 -12.39 7.66
C ALA A 183 -0.03 -13.63 8.57
N ASN A 184 1.10 -14.10 9.10
CA ASN A 184 1.12 -15.18 10.08
C ASN A 184 0.41 -14.74 11.37
N GLN A 185 0.68 -13.53 11.86
CA GLN A 185 0.01 -12.99 13.03
C GLN A 185 -1.51 -12.96 12.85
N LEU A 186 -1.99 -12.51 11.68
CA LEU A 186 -3.41 -12.53 11.36
C LEU A 186 -3.98 -13.96 11.35
N LEU A 187 -3.25 -14.93 10.79
CA LEU A 187 -3.69 -16.32 10.69
C LEU A 187 -3.78 -17.01 12.06
N PHE A 188 -2.80 -16.77 12.94
CA PHE A 188 -2.71 -17.45 14.24
C PHE A 188 -3.41 -16.72 15.38
N ASP A 189 -3.28 -15.38 15.44
CA ASP A 189 -3.83 -14.57 16.53
C ASP A 189 -5.18 -13.95 16.15
N GLY A 190 -5.55 -13.98 14.87
CA GLY A 190 -6.80 -13.39 14.36
C GLY A 190 -6.77 -11.86 14.25
N LEU A 191 -5.62 -11.23 14.48
CA LEU A 191 -5.43 -9.79 14.48
C LEU A 191 -4.03 -9.43 13.99
N THR A 192 -3.90 -8.45 13.12
CA THR A 192 -2.59 -7.82 12.82
C THR A 192 -2.76 -6.31 12.62
N ARG A 193 -1.67 -5.56 12.75
CA ARG A 193 -1.62 -4.11 12.58
C ARG A 193 -0.48 -3.70 11.64
N GLU A 194 -0.57 -2.50 11.08
CA GLU A 194 0.47 -1.90 10.22
C GLU A 194 0.98 -2.85 9.10
N LEU A 195 0.08 -3.64 8.50
CA LEU A 195 0.44 -4.64 7.49
C LEU A 195 0.82 -3.96 6.16
N PRO A 196 2.07 -4.06 5.69
CA PRO A 196 2.47 -3.43 4.44
C PRO A 196 1.97 -4.23 3.24
N LEU A 197 1.31 -3.55 2.30
CA LEU A 197 0.84 -4.14 1.05
C LEU A 197 1.50 -3.47 -0.16
N VAL A 198 1.76 -4.29 -1.17
CA VAL A 198 2.19 -3.86 -2.49
C VAL A 198 1.24 -4.46 -3.50
N GLY A 199 0.68 -3.62 -4.36
CA GLY A 199 -0.25 -4.03 -5.40
C GLY A 199 0.14 -3.43 -6.74
N PHE A 200 -0.32 -4.05 -7.81
CA PHE A 200 -0.21 -3.51 -9.15
C PHE A 200 -1.60 -3.40 -9.76
N SER A 201 -2.02 -2.19 -10.12
CA SER A 201 -3.34 -1.96 -10.70
C SER A 201 -3.26 -0.91 -11.80
N GLN A 202 -3.98 -1.16 -12.89
CA GLN A 202 -4.05 -0.27 -14.06
C GLN A 202 -2.67 0.25 -14.51
N GLY A 203 -1.66 -0.62 -14.50
CA GLY A 203 -0.31 -0.29 -14.97
C GLY A 203 0.54 0.54 -13.99
N VAL A 204 0.13 0.70 -12.72
CA VAL A 204 0.87 1.46 -11.70
C VAL A 204 1.08 0.62 -10.44
N TRP A 205 2.28 0.68 -9.88
CA TRP A 205 2.60 0.12 -8.57
C TRP A 205 1.98 0.99 -7.47
N MET A 206 1.28 0.34 -6.55
CA MET A 206 0.70 0.94 -5.36
C MET A 206 1.27 0.31 -4.10
N VAL A 207 1.53 1.15 -3.11
CA VAL A 207 1.97 0.72 -1.78
C VAL A 207 1.01 1.25 -0.72
N GLY A 208 0.66 0.39 0.22
CA GLY A 208 -0.25 0.73 1.31
C GLY A 208 0.25 0.14 2.61
N ILE A 209 -0.27 0.67 3.71
CA ILE A 209 -0.17 0.05 5.01
C ILE A 209 -1.59 -0.02 5.52
N ILE A 210 -2.01 -1.20 5.98
CA ILE A 210 -3.31 -1.37 6.61
C ILE A 210 -3.12 -1.27 8.11
N ASP A 211 -3.79 -0.31 8.72
CA ASP A 211 -3.68 0.00 10.16
C ASP A 211 -4.05 -1.22 11.03
N GLU A 212 -5.16 -1.89 10.73
CA GLU A 212 -5.62 -3.06 11.48
C GLU A 212 -6.45 -4.02 10.61
N ILE A 213 -6.23 -5.33 10.77
CA ILE A 213 -7.01 -6.40 10.14
C ILE A 213 -7.46 -7.38 11.21
N ARG A 214 -8.76 -7.72 11.21
CA ARG A 214 -9.37 -8.67 12.15
C ARG A 214 -9.96 -9.86 11.41
N MET A 215 -9.71 -11.06 11.91
CA MET A 215 -10.48 -12.25 11.53
C MET A 215 -11.79 -12.28 12.32
N PRO A 216 -12.94 -12.53 11.67
CA PRO A 216 -14.22 -12.65 12.38
C PRO A 216 -14.20 -13.85 13.34
N LYS A 217 -14.73 -13.66 14.55
CA LYS A 217 -14.77 -14.74 15.55
C LYS A 217 -15.86 -15.74 15.19
N GLY A 218 -15.50 -17.01 15.06
CA GLY A 218 -16.46 -18.13 15.05
C GLY A 218 -17.10 -18.49 13.70
N GLN A 219 -16.55 -18.03 12.57
CA GLN A 219 -16.97 -18.49 11.24
C GLN A 219 -15.74 -18.81 10.38
N SER A 220 -15.66 -20.06 9.91
CA SER A 220 -14.54 -20.55 9.09
C SER A 220 -14.50 -19.93 7.68
N ASP A 221 -15.63 -19.42 7.19
CA ASP A 221 -15.78 -18.82 5.84
C ASP A 221 -15.84 -17.29 5.86
N ALA A 222 -15.44 -16.65 6.96
CA ALA A 222 -15.62 -15.21 7.13
C ALA A 222 -14.39 -14.42 6.64
N TYR A 223 -14.65 -13.43 5.80
CA TYR A 223 -13.62 -12.57 5.22
C TYR A 223 -12.97 -11.66 6.28
N PRO A 224 -11.66 -11.36 6.16
CA PRO A 224 -11.00 -10.43 7.07
C PRO A 224 -11.63 -9.04 7.00
N MET A 225 -11.81 -8.41 8.15
CA MET A 225 -12.30 -7.04 8.25
C MET A 225 -11.12 -6.07 8.33
N LEU A 226 -11.09 -5.09 7.43
CA LEU A 226 -10.13 -3.99 7.48
C LEU A 226 -10.68 -2.91 8.40
N VAL A 227 -9.91 -2.53 9.41
CA VAL A 227 -10.29 -1.51 10.40
C VAL A 227 -9.32 -0.34 10.31
N ASP A 228 -9.85 0.82 9.95
CA ASP A 228 -9.11 2.08 9.97
C ASP A 228 -9.53 2.88 11.21
N THR A 229 -8.64 2.96 12.20
CA THR A 229 -8.93 3.69 13.43
C THR A 229 -8.70 5.18 13.21
N LYS A 230 -9.69 6.02 13.52
CA LYS A 230 -9.60 7.49 13.41
C LYS A 230 -9.78 8.14 14.76
N THR A 231 -8.79 8.92 15.18
CA THR A 231 -8.90 9.69 16.43
C THR A 231 -9.62 11.02 16.22
N ARG A 232 -10.48 11.43 17.15
CA ARG A 232 -11.20 12.71 17.12
C ARG A 232 -10.97 13.53 18.39
N VAL A 233 -10.94 14.86 18.21
CA VAL A 233 -10.88 15.80 19.35
C VAL A 233 -12.25 16.00 20.00
N GLY A 234 -13.32 15.99 19.20
CA GLY A 234 -14.69 16.14 19.70
C GLY A 234 -15.34 14.79 19.96
N ALA A 235 -16.15 14.71 21.01
CA ALA A 235 -16.92 13.53 21.40
C ALA A 235 -18.11 13.20 20.48
N SER A 236 -18.15 13.77 19.27
CA SER A 236 -19.17 13.49 18.27
C SER A 236 -18.57 12.79 17.06
N LEU A 237 -19.37 11.89 16.48
CA LEU A 237 -19.05 11.29 15.19
C LEU A 237 -18.99 12.40 14.11
N PRO A 238 -18.13 12.22 13.09
CA PRO A 238 -18.12 13.14 11.98
C PRO A 238 -19.44 13.03 11.19
N ALA A 239 -19.73 14.03 10.36
CA ALA A 239 -20.90 13.98 9.49
C ALA A 239 -20.84 12.74 8.57
N GLU A 240 -21.99 12.23 8.14
CA GLU A 240 -22.09 11.03 7.29
C GLU A 240 -21.11 11.02 6.09
N PRO A 241 -20.89 12.12 5.33
CA PRO A 241 -19.94 12.10 4.21
C PRO A 241 -18.47 11.85 4.61
N GLN A 242 -18.13 12.08 5.88
CA GLN A 242 -16.80 11.83 6.47
C GLN A 242 -16.71 10.49 7.18
N ARG A 243 -17.83 9.77 7.32
CA ARG A 243 -17.91 8.43 7.89
C ARG A 243 -17.55 7.44 6.78
N ARG A 244 -16.27 7.09 6.67
CA ARG A 244 -15.77 6.14 5.68
C ARG A 244 -14.87 5.14 6.38
N ASN A 245 -15.33 3.89 6.45
CA ASN A 245 -14.61 2.72 6.98
C ASN A 245 -13.82 3.04 8.25
N GLY A 246 -14.43 3.72 9.21
CA GLY A 246 -13.72 4.29 10.35
C GLY A 246 -14.19 3.72 11.68
N ARG A 247 -13.26 3.26 12.50
CA ARG A 247 -13.47 3.10 13.95
C ARG A 247 -13.03 4.38 14.64
N TYR A 248 -13.95 5.12 15.24
CA TYR A 248 -13.69 6.45 15.79
C TYR A 248 -13.42 6.41 17.29
N GLU A 249 -12.26 6.92 17.71
CA GLU A 249 -11.90 7.03 19.14
C GLU A 249 -11.76 8.49 19.55
N LEU A 250 -12.19 8.83 20.77
CA LEU A 250 -11.95 10.14 21.38
C LEU A 250 -10.49 10.25 21.83
N GLN A 251 -9.81 11.35 21.51
CA GLN A 251 -8.40 11.54 21.87
C GLN A 251 -8.17 11.72 23.38
N GLU A 252 -9.17 12.19 24.12
CA GLU A 252 -9.06 12.47 25.56
C GLU A 252 -8.88 11.20 26.39
N ASP A 253 -9.72 10.19 26.14
CA ASP A 253 -9.82 8.98 26.97
C ASP A 253 -9.79 7.68 26.17
N GLN A 254 -9.62 7.75 24.84
CA GLN A 254 -9.62 6.62 23.92
C GLN A 254 -10.96 5.86 23.85
N SER A 255 -12.05 6.47 24.35
CA SER A 255 -13.38 5.88 24.27
C SER A 255 -13.85 5.74 22.82
N LEU A 256 -14.53 4.63 22.54
CA LEU A 256 -15.12 4.37 21.23
C LEU A 256 -16.33 5.29 21.02
N LEU A 257 -16.25 6.16 20.03
CA LEU A 257 -17.35 7.03 19.61
C LEU A 257 -18.32 6.32 18.66
N GLY A 258 -17.81 5.36 17.89
CA GLY A 258 -18.60 4.55 16.97
C GLY A 258 -17.73 3.85 15.93
N GLU A 259 -18.31 2.88 15.25
CA GLU A 259 -17.67 2.09 14.20
C GLU A 259 -18.68 1.91 13.07
N ASP A 260 -18.26 2.22 11.84
CA ASP A 260 -19.07 2.01 10.65
C ASP A 260 -18.50 0.88 9.80
N GLN A 261 -19.38 -0.02 9.37
CA GLN A 261 -19.05 -1.16 8.53
C GLN A 261 -19.71 -1.02 7.17
N PHE A 262 -18.96 -1.31 6.12
CA PHE A 262 -19.42 -1.27 4.74
C PHE A 262 -18.89 -2.49 3.99
N GLU A 263 -19.66 -2.98 3.03
CA GLU A 263 -19.25 -4.07 2.17
C GLU A 263 -18.23 -3.60 1.11
N TYR A 264 -17.31 -4.49 0.76
CA TYR A 264 -16.33 -4.21 -0.28
C TYR A 264 -17.00 -4.23 -1.66
N ASP A 265 -17.01 -3.09 -2.34
CA ASP A 265 -17.44 -2.96 -3.73
C ASP A 265 -16.22 -2.85 -4.66
N LEU A 266 -15.94 -3.95 -5.37
CA LEU A 266 -14.83 -4.05 -6.31
C LEU A 266 -14.92 -3.05 -7.46
N ASP A 267 -16.11 -2.84 -8.00
CA ASP A 267 -16.33 -2.01 -9.19
C ASP A 267 -16.23 -0.53 -8.82
N TRP A 268 -16.81 -0.15 -7.68
CA TRP A 268 -16.63 1.19 -7.12
C TRP A 268 -15.16 1.49 -6.87
N VAL A 269 -14.42 0.60 -6.18
CA VAL A 269 -12.99 0.80 -5.88
C VAL A 269 -12.16 0.91 -7.17
N LYS A 270 -12.39 0.03 -8.16
CA LYS A 270 -11.70 0.11 -9.46
C LYS A 270 -12.01 1.41 -10.18
N GLY A 271 -13.26 1.88 -10.13
CA GLY A 271 -13.69 3.16 -10.67
C GLY A 271 -12.96 4.34 -10.01
N GLN A 272 -12.86 4.36 -8.68
CA GLN A 272 -12.15 5.40 -7.94
C GLN A 272 -10.65 5.42 -8.29
N ILE A 273 -10.00 4.25 -8.34
CA ILE A 273 -8.59 4.15 -8.72
C ILE A 273 -8.40 4.66 -10.16
N LYS A 274 -9.28 4.27 -11.09
CA LYS A 274 -9.21 4.73 -12.49
C LYS A 274 -9.30 6.25 -12.58
N SER A 275 -10.35 6.83 -11.99
CA SER A 275 -10.57 8.27 -12.00
C SER A 275 -9.39 9.04 -11.41
N SER A 276 -8.82 8.56 -10.29
CA SER A 276 -7.62 9.16 -9.70
C SER A 276 -6.43 9.07 -10.66
N LEU A 277 -6.21 7.92 -11.28
CA LEU A 277 -5.07 7.70 -12.19
C LEU A 277 -5.11 8.58 -13.43
N GLU A 278 -6.29 8.91 -13.97
CA GLU A 278 -6.42 9.86 -15.09
C GLU A 278 -5.80 11.21 -14.75
N VAL A 279 -5.98 11.70 -13.52
CA VAL A 279 -5.31 12.93 -13.03
C VAL A 279 -3.82 12.72 -12.89
N TRP A 280 -3.42 11.62 -12.25
CA TRP A 280 -1.99 11.32 -12.01
C TRP A 280 -1.21 11.20 -13.32
N ARG A 281 -1.81 10.61 -14.35
CA ARG A 281 -1.22 10.45 -15.69
C ARG A 281 -1.28 11.74 -16.52
N GLY A 282 -2.02 12.76 -16.07
CA GLY A 282 -2.24 14.00 -16.82
C GLY A 282 -3.18 13.82 -18.02
N GLU A 283 -4.01 12.79 -18.00
CA GLU A 283 -5.05 12.54 -19.02
C GLU A 283 -6.22 13.52 -18.85
N ARG A 284 -6.42 14.01 -17.62
CA ARG A 284 -7.32 15.13 -17.31
C ARG A 284 -6.73 16.03 -16.25
N GLU A 285 -7.22 17.27 -16.19
CA GLU A 285 -6.88 18.19 -15.12
C GLU A 285 -7.54 17.80 -13.79
N ALA A 286 -6.85 18.11 -12.70
CA ALA A 286 -7.42 17.97 -11.35
C ALA A 286 -8.64 18.90 -11.20
N SER A 287 -9.74 18.35 -10.71
CA SER A 287 -10.98 19.08 -10.47
C SER A 287 -11.07 19.62 -9.03
N TYR A 288 -11.91 20.64 -8.85
CA TYR A 288 -12.29 21.12 -7.53
C TYR A 288 -13.42 20.25 -6.96
N THR A 289 -13.60 20.28 -5.63
CA THR A 289 -14.76 19.64 -5.01
C THR A 289 -16.07 20.25 -5.55
N PRO A 290 -17.10 19.44 -5.80
CA PRO A 290 -18.42 19.93 -6.21
C PRO A 290 -19.04 20.80 -5.11
N GLU A 291 -20.07 21.56 -5.45
CA GLU A 291 -20.63 22.62 -4.58
C GLU A 291 -21.13 22.09 -3.25
N ASP A 292 -21.78 20.93 -3.27
CA ASP A 292 -22.29 20.19 -2.11
C ASP A 292 -21.18 19.65 -1.19
N GLU A 293 -19.97 19.46 -1.71
CA GLU A 293 -18.80 19.02 -0.94
C GLU A 293 -17.85 20.16 -0.52
N ARG A 294 -18.16 21.42 -0.82
CA ARG A 294 -17.30 22.56 -0.46
C ARG A 294 -17.10 22.73 1.06
N TRP A 295 -17.85 22.01 1.90
CA TRP A 295 -17.56 21.90 3.34
C TRP A 295 -16.14 21.37 3.60
N LYS A 296 -15.56 20.57 2.70
CA LYS A 296 -14.17 20.09 2.73
C LYS A 296 -13.15 21.25 2.69
N CYS A 297 -13.52 22.40 2.10
CA CYS A 297 -12.66 23.58 2.01
C CYS A 297 -12.43 24.25 3.36
N ARG A 298 -13.34 24.08 4.34
CA ARG A 298 -13.23 24.72 5.67
C ARG A 298 -11.98 24.30 6.45
N SER A 299 -11.48 23.09 6.20
CA SER A 299 -10.25 22.55 6.79
C SER A 299 -9.07 22.54 5.82
N CYS A 300 -9.25 23.02 4.58
CA CYS A 300 -8.22 23.04 3.57
C CYS A 300 -7.27 24.23 3.77
N LYS A 301 -5.97 23.97 3.89
CA LYS A 301 -4.95 25.00 4.07
C LYS A 301 -4.75 25.89 2.85
N PHE A 302 -5.15 25.43 1.66
CA PHE A 302 -5.05 26.18 0.41
C PHE A 302 -6.34 26.99 0.10
N ALA A 303 -7.33 26.99 1.00
CA ALA A 303 -8.63 27.60 0.73
C ALA A 303 -8.57 29.12 0.49
N SER A 304 -7.60 29.84 1.06
CA SER A 304 -7.47 31.28 0.82
C SER A 304 -7.09 31.62 -0.63
N GLU A 305 -6.32 30.74 -1.28
CA GLU A 305 -5.77 30.93 -2.62
C GLU A 305 -6.50 30.10 -3.69
N CYS A 306 -7.38 29.18 -3.27
CA CYS A 306 -8.14 28.32 -4.16
C CYS A 306 -9.37 29.05 -4.72
N PRO A 307 -9.54 29.11 -6.06
CA PRO A 307 -10.69 29.79 -6.66
C PRO A 307 -12.06 29.23 -6.24
N ALA A 308 -12.15 27.92 -6.00
CA ALA A 308 -13.40 27.24 -5.68
C ALA A 308 -13.90 27.48 -4.24
N SER A 309 -13.04 27.90 -3.31
CA SER A 309 -13.44 28.28 -1.95
C SER A 309 -13.90 29.73 -1.86
N ASN A 310 -13.40 30.61 -2.73
CA ASN A 310 -13.79 32.03 -2.74
C ASN A 310 -15.11 32.31 -3.48
N SER A 311 -15.66 31.34 -4.22
CA SER A 311 -16.88 31.50 -5.02
C SER A 311 -18.19 31.12 -4.28
N GLY A 312 -18.21 31.11 -2.95
CA GLY A 312 -19.28 30.47 -2.17
C GLY A 312 -19.79 31.18 -0.91
N SER A 313 -19.59 32.48 -0.74
CA SER A 313 -20.38 33.26 0.23
C SER A 313 -21.07 34.44 -0.46
N PRO A 314 -22.42 34.49 -0.49
CA PRO A 314 -23.07 35.77 -0.63
C PRO A 314 -22.63 36.58 0.59
N ARG A 315 -21.96 37.71 0.37
CA ARG A 315 -21.83 38.72 1.42
C ARG A 315 -23.25 38.96 1.93
N ARG A 316 -23.53 38.63 3.19
CA ARG A 316 -24.73 39.13 3.85
C ARG A 316 -24.66 40.64 3.69
N LYS A 317 -25.56 41.19 2.86
CA LYS A 317 -25.83 42.62 2.89
C LYS A 317 -26.47 42.84 4.25
N ASP A 318 -25.72 43.41 5.17
CA ASP A 318 -26.31 44.08 6.32
C ASP A 318 -27.23 45.15 5.73
N SER A 319 -28.53 44.89 5.81
CA SER A 319 -29.56 45.87 5.50
C SER A 319 -29.60 46.84 6.68
N GLU A 320 -28.86 47.95 6.56
CA GLU A 320 -29.23 49.21 7.17
C GLU A 320 -30.58 49.65 6.57
N SER A 321 -31.63 49.63 7.39
CA SER A 321 -32.76 50.58 7.42
C SER A 321 -33.62 50.27 8.63
#